data_AF-A0A6N7EI35-F1
#
_entry.id   AF-A0A6N7EI35-F1
#
_cell.length_a   1.000
_cell.length_b   1.000
_cell.length_c   1.000
_cell.angle_alpha   90.00
_cell.angle_beta   90.00
_cell.angle_gamma   90.00
#
_symmetry.space_group_name_H-M   'P 1'
#
loop_
_entity.id
_entity.type
_entity.pdbx_description
1 polymer ?
#
loop_
_entity_poly.entity_id
_entity_poly.type
_entity_poly.pdbx_seq_one_letter_code
_entity_poly.pdbx_strand_id
1 'polypeptide(L)'
;MSELVVTLLRVGFLVLLWLFVLAALNVLRKDVFGTRVTPRGPGRKRPRTEATADRGGRQASRSAATRLVVTQGPLTGTTIPLGPSTILVGRSPGCSLVLDDDYSSNRHARFFPKDGTWWIEDLGSTNGTVVAGERISQPVQVLPGTPVRIGQTLIELRR
;
A
#
# COMPACT_ATOMS: atom_id res chain seq x y z
N MET A 1 31.64 48.98 9.58
CA MET A 1 31.20 47.79 8.81
C MET A 1 30.61 48.28 7.51
N SER A 2 30.98 47.70 6.36
CA SER A 2 30.52 48.19 5.05
C SER A 2 29.02 47.93 4.86
N GLU A 3 28.29 48.95 4.40
CA GLU A 3 26.85 48.87 4.03
C GLU A 3 26.54 47.70 3.08
N LEU A 4 27.51 47.34 2.23
CA LEU A 4 27.45 46.18 1.35
C LEU A 4 27.33 44.85 2.12
N VAL A 5 28.05 44.69 3.23
CA VAL A 5 28.00 43.46 4.03
C VAL A 5 26.65 43.33 4.72
N VAL A 6 26.10 44.43 5.25
CA VAL A 6 24.76 44.43 5.88
C VAL A 6 23.67 44.12 4.85
N THR A 7 23.79 44.67 3.64
CA THR A 7 22.84 44.41 2.55
C THR A 7 22.90 42.95 2.09
N LEU A 8 24.09 42.39 1.90
CA LEU A 8 24.28 40.99 1.53
C LEU A 8 23.70 40.04 2.59
N LEU A 9 23.89 40.35 3.88
CA LEU A 9 23.38 39.52 4.97
C LEU A 9 21.84 39.54 5.05
N ARG A 10 21.22 40.71 4.84
CA ARG A 10 19.75 40.82 4.76
C ARG A 10 19.18 40.02 3.59
N VAL A 11 19.76 40.17 2.39
CA VAL A 11 19.30 39.45 1.19
C VAL A 11 19.52 37.94 1.36
N GLY A 12 20.67 37.52 1.89
CA GLY A 12 20.96 36.12 2.17
C GLY A 12 19.98 35.49 3.17
N PHE A 13 19.66 36.20 4.26
CA PHE A 13 18.65 35.75 5.22
C PHE A 13 17.27 35.61 4.58
N LEU A 14 16.86 36.58 3.75
CA LEU A 14 15.57 36.55 3.08
C LEU A 14 15.46 35.40 2.07
N VAL A 15 16.53 35.12 1.32
CA VAL A 15 16.60 33.95 0.42
C VAL A 15 16.52 32.65 1.21
N LEU A 16 17.24 32.54 2.33
CA LEU A 16 17.21 31.35 3.18
C LEU A 16 15.82 31.10 3.78
N LEU A 17 15.15 32.17 4.22
CA LEU A 17 13.77 32.11 4.71
C LEU A 17 12.81 31.67 3.60
N TRP A 18 12.94 32.23 2.40
CA TRP A 18 12.14 31.81 1.25
C TRP A 18 12.39 30.36 0.85
N LEU A 19 13.64 29.89 0.87
CA LEU A 19 13.98 28.49 0.64
C LEU A 19 13.34 27.57 1.69
N PHE A 20 13.35 27.98 2.96
CA PHE A 20 12.69 27.26 4.03
C PHE A 20 11.18 27.17 3.81
N VAL A 21 10.52 28.29 3.47
CA VAL A 21 9.08 28.32 3.17
C VAL A 21 8.76 27.42 1.97
N LEU A 22 9.53 27.51 0.88
CA LEU A 22 9.35 26.65 -0.30
C LEU A 22 9.56 25.17 0.03
N ALA A 23 10.56 24.83 0.85
CA ALA A 23 10.80 23.48 1.31
C ALA A 23 9.63 22.95 2.15
N ALA A 24 9.13 23.74 3.10
CA ALA A 24 7.98 23.40 3.94
C ALA A 24 6.72 23.17 3.09
N LEU A 25 6.45 24.04 2.11
CA LEU A 25 5.33 23.87 1.18
C LEU A 25 5.48 22.62 0.30
N ASN A 26 6.71 22.32 -0.14
CA ASN A 26 6.98 21.13 -0.94
C ASN A 26 6.80 19.84 -0.13
N VAL A 27 7.19 19.84 1.15
CA VAL A 27 6.94 18.72 2.09
C VAL A 27 5.45 18.53 2.31
N LEU A 28 4.72 19.60 2.65
CA LEU A 28 3.27 19.55 2.86
C LEU A 28 2.53 19.10 1.61
N ARG A 29 2.97 19.53 0.41
CA ARG A 29 2.37 19.08 -0.85
C ARG A 29 2.64 17.60 -1.14
N LYS A 30 3.83 17.09 -0.83
CA LYS A 30 4.13 15.65 -0.94
C LYS A 30 3.28 14.82 0.02
N ASP A 31 3.02 15.36 1.20
CA ASP A 31 2.22 14.71 2.23
C ASP A 31 0.73 14.64 1.86
N VAL A 32 0.20 15.68 1.21
CA VAL A 32 -1.24 15.78 0.89
C VAL A 32 -1.61 15.19 -0.48
N PHE A 33 -0.71 15.16 -1.46
CA PHE A 33 -1.04 14.77 -2.86
C PHE A 33 -0.47 13.41 -3.32
N GLY A 34 -0.02 12.55 -2.40
CA GLY A 34 0.71 11.32 -2.69
C GLY A 34 -0.06 10.19 -3.39
N THR A 35 -1.40 10.21 -3.47
CA THR A 35 -2.17 9.13 -4.11
C THR A 35 -2.52 9.44 -5.57
N ARG A 36 -1.50 9.52 -6.43
CA ARG A 36 -1.71 9.40 -7.88
C ARG A 36 -1.90 7.93 -8.25
N VAL A 37 -3.16 7.51 -8.32
CA VAL A 37 -3.57 6.28 -9.01
C VAL A 37 -3.31 6.47 -10.51
N THR A 38 -2.19 5.99 -11.01
CA THR A 38 -1.97 5.88 -12.46
C THR A 38 -2.68 4.62 -12.96
N PRO A 39 -3.71 4.70 -13.83
CA PRO A 39 -4.23 3.52 -14.50
C PRO A 39 -3.17 2.99 -15.44
N ARG A 40 -2.53 1.88 -15.09
CA ARG A 40 -1.57 1.21 -15.97
C ARG A 40 -2.35 0.51 -17.09
N GLY A 41 -2.12 0.96 -18.32
CA GLY A 41 -2.78 0.50 -19.54
C GLY A 41 -2.59 -0.98 -19.88
N PRO A 42 -3.31 -1.46 -20.91
CA PRO A 42 -3.56 -2.87 -21.13
C PRO A 42 -2.39 -3.53 -21.84
N GLY A 43 -1.91 -4.67 -21.33
CA GLY A 43 -1.01 -5.50 -22.10
C GLY A 43 -0.27 -6.54 -21.27
N ARG A 44 -0.77 -7.78 -21.31
CA ARG A 44 -0.06 -8.93 -21.93
C ARG A 44 -0.90 -10.19 -21.75
N LYS A 45 -1.66 -10.55 -22.80
CA LYS A 45 -2.20 -11.91 -22.95
C LYS A 45 -1.01 -12.87 -23.14
N ARG A 46 -0.90 -13.88 -22.30
CA ARG A 46 -0.11 -15.09 -22.55
C ARG A 46 -0.91 -16.33 -22.11
N PRO A 47 -0.68 -17.47 -22.77
CA PRO A 47 -1.74 -18.38 -23.15
C PRO A 47 -2.11 -19.36 -22.04
N ARG A 48 -3.39 -19.73 -22.09
CA ARG A 48 -4.05 -20.84 -21.43
C ARG A 48 -3.33 -22.16 -21.74
N THR A 49 -2.84 -22.82 -20.71
CA THR A 49 -2.67 -24.27 -20.70
C THR A 49 -3.76 -24.83 -19.83
N GLU A 50 -4.68 -25.57 -20.45
CA GLU A 50 -5.75 -26.31 -19.82
C GLU A 50 -5.21 -27.56 -19.13
N ALA A 51 -5.83 -27.88 -17.99
CA ALA A 51 -6.10 -29.19 -17.37
C ALA A 51 -5.87 -29.00 -15.86
N THR A 52 -6.82 -29.21 -14.96
CA THR A 52 -7.85 -30.26 -14.90
C THR A 52 -9.05 -29.80 -14.06
N ALA A 53 -10.15 -30.51 -14.23
CA ALA A 53 -11.43 -30.36 -13.56
C ALA A 53 -11.36 -30.27 -12.04
N ASP A 54 -12.10 -29.32 -11.46
CA ASP A 54 -12.91 -29.61 -10.30
C ASP A 54 -14.25 -28.84 -10.35
N ARG A 55 -15.33 -29.58 -10.11
CA ARG A 55 -16.73 -29.15 -10.23
C ARG A 55 -17.21 -28.57 -8.88
N GLY A 56 -16.68 -27.40 -8.51
CA GLY A 56 -17.14 -26.64 -7.32
C GLY A 56 -17.62 -25.20 -7.58
N GLY A 57 -17.51 -24.70 -8.81
CA GLY A 57 -17.44 -23.27 -9.10
C GLY A 57 -18.72 -22.41 -9.00
N ARG A 58 -19.85 -22.88 -8.45
CA ARG A 58 -21.11 -22.09 -8.48
C ARG A 58 -21.45 -21.33 -7.19
N GLN A 59 -20.58 -21.33 -6.18
CA GLN A 59 -20.76 -20.57 -4.93
C GLN A 59 -19.76 -19.41 -4.72
N ALA A 60 -18.68 -19.32 -5.51
CA ALA A 60 -17.65 -18.29 -5.32
C ALA A 60 -18.04 -16.88 -5.81
N SER A 61 -19.11 -16.72 -6.61
CA SER A 61 -19.44 -15.42 -7.22
C SER A 61 -20.31 -14.49 -6.36
N ARG A 62 -20.70 -14.87 -5.13
CA ARG A 62 -21.56 -14.02 -4.27
C ARG A 62 -20.82 -13.24 -3.21
N SER A 63 -19.49 -13.37 -3.10
CA SER A 63 -18.71 -12.68 -2.07
C SER A 63 -17.28 -12.30 -2.48
N ALA A 64 -17.08 -11.90 -3.74
CA ALA A 64 -15.81 -11.31 -4.13
C ALA A 64 -15.65 -9.95 -3.41
N ALA A 65 -14.59 -9.80 -2.61
CA ALA A 65 -14.22 -8.50 -2.09
C ALA A 65 -13.89 -7.57 -3.28
N THR A 66 -14.37 -6.33 -3.22
CA THR A 66 -14.20 -5.32 -4.27
C THR A 66 -13.13 -4.30 -3.92
N ARG A 67 -12.81 -4.16 -2.64
CA ARG A 67 -11.85 -3.18 -2.14
C ARG A 67 -11.10 -3.67 -0.92
N LEU A 68 -9.83 -3.28 -0.80
CA LEU A 68 -9.01 -3.43 0.39
C LEU A 68 -9.02 -2.11 1.14
N VAL A 69 -9.41 -2.13 2.39
CA VAL A 69 -9.58 -0.93 3.22
C VAL A 69 -8.66 -1.00 4.42
N VAL A 70 -7.92 0.08 4.66
CA VAL A 70 -7.17 0.25 5.91
C VAL A 70 -8.13 0.74 6.98
N THR A 71 -8.38 -0.09 7.99
CA THR A 71 -9.34 0.20 9.07
C THR A 71 -8.68 0.80 10.31
N GLN A 72 -7.39 0.54 10.52
CA GLN A 72 -6.61 1.13 11.61
C GLN A 72 -5.17 1.38 11.18
N GLY A 73 -4.52 2.37 11.78
CA GLY A 73 -3.14 2.78 11.52
C GLY A 73 -3.03 4.16 10.88
N PRO A 74 -1.80 4.61 10.53
CA PRO A 74 -1.56 5.95 9.98
C PRO A 74 -2.35 6.23 8.69
N LEU A 75 -2.64 5.18 7.92
CA LEU A 75 -3.31 5.25 6.62
C LEU A 75 -4.80 4.91 6.69
N THR A 76 -5.42 5.02 7.87
CA THR A 76 -6.85 4.72 8.06
C THR A 76 -7.72 5.46 7.04
N GLY A 77 -8.64 4.72 6.41
CA GLY A 77 -9.52 5.25 5.36
C GLY A 77 -8.98 5.04 3.93
N THR A 78 -7.70 4.69 3.77
CA THR A 78 -7.14 4.34 2.46
C THR A 78 -7.85 3.12 1.89
N THR A 79 -8.35 3.24 0.66
CA THR A 79 -9.09 2.18 -0.04
C THR A 79 -8.43 1.89 -1.38
N ILE A 80 -8.12 0.64 -1.63
CA ILE A 80 -7.54 0.16 -2.89
C ILE A 80 -8.55 -0.75 -3.59
N PRO A 81 -8.91 -0.50 -4.86
CA PRO A 81 -9.79 -1.39 -5.59
C PRO A 81 -9.11 -2.75 -5.81
N LEU A 82 -9.84 -3.81 -5.51
CA LEU A 82 -9.41 -5.19 -5.74
C LEU A 82 -9.69 -5.54 -7.20
N GLY A 83 -8.63 -5.86 -7.94
CA GLY A 83 -8.69 -6.24 -9.35
C GLY A 83 -8.03 -7.61 -9.61
N PRO A 84 -7.68 -7.93 -10.86
CA PRO A 84 -6.99 -9.17 -11.19
C PRO A 84 -5.51 -9.18 -10.78
N SER A 85 -4.98 -8.06 -10.30
CA SER A 85 -3.57 -7.88 -9.96
C SER A 85 -3.30 -8.16 -8.49
N THR A 86 -2.09 -8.66 -8.20
CA THR A 86 -1.53 -8.70 -6.85
C THR A 86 -1.36 -7.29 -6.28
N ILE A 87 -1.65 -7.14 -5.00
CA ILE A 87 -1.41 -5.93 -4.21
C ILE A 87 -0.25 -6.22 -3.28
N LEU A 88 0.84 -5.48 -3.47
CA LEU A 88 2.01 -5.58 -2.60
C LEU A 88 1.88 -4.59 -1.45
N VAL A 89 2.14 -5.03 -0.22
CA VAL A 89 2.09 -4.21 0.99
C VAL A 89 3.46 -4.20 1.65
N GLY A 90 3.93 -3.02 2.03
CA GLY A 90 5.21 -2.86 2.74
C GLY A 90 5.71 -1.42 2.71
N ARG A 91 6.87 -1.18 3.30
CA ARG A 91 7.46 0.16 3.45
C ARG A 91 8.07 0.73 2.18
N SER A 92 8.40 -0.11 1.21
CA SER A 92 9.03 0.35 -0.03
C SER A 92 8.06 1.17 -0.86
N PRO A 93 8.50 2.30 -1.47
CA PRO A 93 7.68 3.10 -2.38
C PRO A 93 7.25 2.34 -3.65
N GLY A 94 7.83 1.15 -3.92
CA GLY A 94 7.38 0.27 -5.00
C GLY A 94 6.17 -0.61 -4.66
N CYS A 95 5.63 -0.53 -3.45
CA CYS A 95 4.45 -1.29 -3.02
C CYS A 95 3.15 -0.62 -3.50
N SER A 96 2.12 -1.44 -3.71
CA SER A 96 0.77 -0.95 -4.04
C SER A 96 0.15 -0.21 -2.85
N LEU A 97 0.38 -0.73 -1.64
CA LEU A 97 0.09 -0.05 -0.38
C LEU A 97 1.43 0.17 0.33
N VAL A 98 1.88 1.42 0.30
CA VAL A 98 3.09 1.83 1.00
C VAL A 98 2.73 2.10 2.45
N LEU A 99 3.33 1.35 3.38
CA LEU A 99 3.15 1.54 4.83
C LEU A 99 4.31 2.38 5.37
N ASP A 100 4.02 3.53 5.97
CA ASP A 100 5.05 4.33 6.65
C ASP A 100 5.14 3.90 8.13
N ASP A 101 5.66 2.69 8.34
CA ASP A 101 5.75 2.04 9.65
C ASP A 101 7.05 1.23 9.76
N ASP A 102 7.81 1.46 10.83
CA ASP A 102 9.06 0.75 11.16
C ASP A 102 8.83 -0.74 11.47
N TYR A 103 7.63 -1.13 11.89
CA TYR A 103 7.25 -2.52 12.07
C TYR A 103 6.92 -3.23 10.74
N SER A 104 6.96 -2.51 9.61
CA SER A 104 6.72 -3.06 8.30
C SER A 104 8.00 -3.20 7.47
N SER A 105 8.24 -4.38 6.89
CA SER A 105 9.36 -4.59 5.98
C SER A 105 9.13 -3.94 4.61
N ASN A 106 10.20 -3.69 3.86
CA ASN A 106 10.16 -3.07 2.52
C ASN A 106 9.17 -3.78 1.57
N ARG A 107 9.15 -5.11 1.59
CA ARG A 107 8.14 -5.96 0.94
C ARG A 107 7.63 -6.92 2.02
N HIS A 108 6.54 -6.57 2.68
CA HIS A 108 6.08 -7.28 3.87
C HIS A 108 5.19 -8.45 3.51
N ALA A 109 4.09 -8.17 2.81
CA ALA A 109 3.11 -9.16 2.42
C ALA A 109 2.57 -8.85 1.03
N ARG A 110 1.97 -9.85 0.39
CA ARG A 110 1.23 -9.67 -0.85
C ARG A 110 -0.16 -10.27 -0.75
N PHE A 111 -1.14 -9.53 -1.22
CA PHE A 111 -2.47 -10.05 -1.50
C PHE A 111 -2.55 -10.42 -2.96
N PHE A 112 -3.06 -11.60 -3.28
CA PHE A 112 -3.21 -12.05 -4.67
C PHE A 112 -4.53 -12.79 -4.86
N PRO A 113 -5.18 -12.63 -6.02
CA PRO A 113 -6.35 -13.41 -6.36
C PRO A 113 -5.92 -14.82 -6.80
N LYS A 114 -6.56 -15.85 -6.25
CA LYS A 114 -6.39 -17.25 -6.64
C LYS A 114 -7.76 -17.94 -6.58
N ASP A 115 -8.13 -18.60 -7.67
CA ASP A 115 -9.40 -19.35 -7.80
C ASP A 115 -10.65 -18.54 -7.43
N GLY A 116 -10.65 -17.24 -7.78
CA GLY A 116 -11.76 -16.32 -7.48
C GLY A 116 -11.84 -15.85 -6.02
N THR A 117 -10.85 -16.18 -5.20
CA THR A 117 -10.74 -15.78 -3.79
C THR A 117 -9.44 -15.00 -3.55
N TRP A 118 -9.42 -14.20 -2.50
CA TRP A 118 -8.22 -13.44 -2.13
C TRP A 118 -7.39 -14.23 -1.14
N TRP A 119 -6.08 -14.23 -1.38
CA TRP A 119 -5.09 -14.88 -0.53
C TRP A 119 -4.06 -13.86 -0.10
N ILE A 120 -3.46 -14.09 1.05
CA ILE A 120 -2.33 -13.32 1.55
C ILE A 120 -1.14 -14.25 1.80
N GLU A 121 0.04 -13.75 1.47
CA GLU A 121 1.31 -14.41 1.76
C GLU A 121 2.29 -13.40 2.36
N ASP A 122 2.98 -13.84 3.41
CA ASP A 122 4.09 -13.10 4.01
C ASP A 122 5.36 -13.32 3.16
N LEU A 123 6.07 -12.24 2.83
CA LEU A 123 7.26 -12.27 1.97
C LEU A 123 8.57 -12.38 2.76
N GLY A 124 8.53 -12.98 3.95
CA GLY A 124 9.67 -13.05 4.85
C GLY A 124 9.84 -11.77 5.67
N SER A 125 8.73 -11.23 6.16
CA SER A 125 8.77 -10.04 7.01
C SER A 125 9.36 -10.33 8.38
N THR A 126 9.98 -9.33 9.01
CA THR A 126 10.62 -9.49 10.31
C THR A 126 9.59 -9.76 11.42
N ASN A 127 8.53 -8.95 11.46
CA ASN A 127 7.50 -9.04 12.50
C ASN A 127 6.38 -10.03 12.16
N GLY A 128 6.30 -10.46 10.90
CA GLY A 128 5.26 -11.37 10.43
C GLY A 128 3.94 -10.68 10.11
N THR A 129 3.15 -11.39 9.33
CA THR A 129 1.76 -11.01 9.01
C THR A 129 0.80 -11.77 9.92
N VAL A 130 -0.23 -11.09 10.43
CA VAL A 130 -1.25 -11.67 11.32
C VAL A 130 -2.61 -11.59 10.65
N VAL A 131 -3.34 -12.69 10.54
CA VAL A 131 -4.68 -12.78 9.94
C VAL A 131 -5.64 -13.30 10.99
N ALA A 132 -6.74 -12.60 11.23
CA ALA A 132 -7.73 -12.97 12.25
C ALA A 132 -7.16 -13.19 13.67
N GLY A 133 -6.03 -12.55 14.00
CA GLY A 133 -5.33 -12.70 15.28
C GLY A 133 -4.22 -13.75 15.29
N GLU A 134 -4.09 -14.57 14.25
CA GLU A 134 -3.05 -15.61 14.16
C GLU A 134 -1.94 -15.24 13.17
N ARG A 135 -0.68 -15.50 13.54
CA ARG A 135 0.47 -15.25 12.65
C ARG A 135 0.53 -16.32 11.57
N ILE A 136 0.60 -15.90 10.31
CA ILE A 136 0.67 -16.82 9.18
C ILE A 136 2.13 -17.11 8.81
N SER A 137 2.41 -18.34 8.38
CA SER A 137 3.70 -18.77 7.83
C SER A 137 3.60 -19.29 6.39
N GLN A 138 2.38 -19.61 5.94
CA GLN A 138 2.06 -20.04 4.59
C GLN A 138 0.97 -19.13 4.00
N PRO A 139 0.74 -19.16 2.68
CA PRO A 139 -0.37 -18.44 2.08
C PRO A 139 -1.71 -18.86 2.69
N VAL A 140 -2.50 -17.88 3.15
CA VAL A 140 -3.81 -18.10 3.76
C VAL A 140 -4.89 -17.36 2.98
N GLN A 141 -6.07 -17.98 2.88
CA GLN A 141 -7.24 -17.37 2.26
C GLN A 141 -7.80 -16.26 3.18
N VAL A 142 -8.08 -15.09 2.60
CA VAL A 142 -8.67 -13.94 3.31
C VAL A 142 -10.09 -13.72 2.82
N LEU A 143 -11.05 -13.86 3.73
CA LEU A 143 -12.45 -13.59 3.45
C LEU A 143 -12.75 -12.10 3.61
N PRO A 144 -13.79 -11.57 2.93
CA PRO A 144 -14.26 -10.22 3.21
C PRO A 144 -14.68 -10.09 4.68
N GLY A 145 -14.27 -9.01 5.35
CA GLY A 145 -14.49 -8.79 6.78
C GLY A 145 -13.37 -9.31 7.68
N THR A 146 -12.41 -10.10 7.16
CA THR A 146 -11.32 -10.63 7.96
C THR A 146 -10.26 -9.55 8.22
N PRO A 147 -9.93 -9.24 9.48
CA PRO A 147 -8.87 -8.30 9.80
C PRO A 147 -7.49 -8.93 9.58
N VAL A 148 -6.64 -8.22 8.87
CA VAL A 148 -5.25 -8.56 8.62
C VAL A 148 -4.38 -7.45 9.19
N ARG A 149 -3.47 -7.80 10.10
CA ARG A 149 -2.52 -6.87 10.71
C ARG A 149 -1.15 -7.04 10.09
N ILE A 150 -0.59 -5.92 9.63
CA ILE A 150 0.76 -5.80 9.09
C ILE A 150 1.43 -4.63 9.82
N GLY A 151 2.44 -4.93 10.64
CA GLY A 151 3.02 -3.95 11.55
C GLY A 151 1.94 -3.37 12.48
N GLN A 152 1.78 -2.05 12.47
CA GLN A 152 0.76 -1.31 13.21
C GLN A 152 -0.54 -1.07 12.43
N THR A 153 -0.62 -1.52 11.16
CA THR A 153 -1.75 -1.26 10.28
C THR A 153 -2.71 -2.44 10.25
N LEU A 154 -4.01 -2.18 10.42
CA LEU A 154 -5.08 -3.16 10.24
C LEU A 154 -5.77 -2.93 8.90
N ILE A 155 -5.90 -4.01 8.14
CA ILE A 155 -6.42 -4.02 6.78
C ILE A 155 -7.56 -5.03 6.71
N GLU A 156 -8.61 -4.71 5.98
CA GLU A 156 -9.77 -5.55 5.81
C GLU A 156 -10.20 -5.58 4.34
N LEU A 157 -10.59 -6.75 3.84
CA LEU A 157 -11.22 -6.86 2.53
C LEU A 157 -12.71 -6.54 2.66
N ARG A 158 -13.21 -5.57 1.88
CA ARG A 158 -14.61 -5.16 1.90
C ARG A 158 -15.25 -5.26 0.53
N ARG A 159 -16.59 -5.30 0.53
CA ARG A 159 -17.38 -5.14 -0.69
C ARG A 159 -17.61 -3.66 -1.00
#